data_AF-A0A2V8XP34-F1
#
_entry.id   AF-A0A2V8XP34-F1
#
_cell.length_a   1.000
_cell.length_b   1.000
_cell.length_c   1.000
_cell.angle_alpha   90.00
_cell.angle_beta   90.00
_cell.angle_gamma   90.00
#
_symmetry.space_group_name_H-M   'P 1'
#
loop_
_entity.id
_entity.type
_entity.pdbx_description
1 polymer ?
#
loop_
_entity_poly.entity_id
_entity_poly.type
_entity_poly.pdbx_seq_one_letter_code
_entity_poly.pdbx_strand_id
1 'polypeptide(L)'
;MNRFYRALLVVLAFEMGAMLLYLPWSGYWEQNFFLSHYPSLMPILLHPSFRGAVSGVGVLDILLAIGWIGSRPGPDRVPHQ
;
A
#
# COMPACT_ATOMS: atom_id res chain seq x y z
N MET A 1 9.85 20.36 -4.90
CA MET A 1 8.67 19.71 -4.30
C MET A 1 8.75 19.86 -2.79
N ASN A 2 7.79 20.53 -2.14
CA ASN A 2 7.88 20.79 -0.70
C ASN A 2 7.98 19.47 0.07
N ARG A 3 8.97 19.41 0.95
CA ARG A 3 9.26 18.33 1.92
C ARG A 3 7.98 17.80 2.60
N PHE A 4 7.04 18.72 2.84
CA PHE A 4 5.72 18.47 3.41
C PHE A 4 4.86 17.53 2.56
N TYR A 5 4.76 17.75 1.23
CA TYR A 5 4.01 16.85 0.34
C TYR A 5 4.61 15.46 0.30
N ARG A 6 5.95 15.36 0.36
CA ARG A 6 6.64 14.06 0.40
C ARG A 6 6.30 13.31 1.70
N ALA A 7 6.32 14.00 2.84
CA ALA A 7 5.91 13.42 4.11
C ALA A 7 4.44 12.98 4.10
N LEU A 8 3.54 13.81 3.56
CA LEU A 8 2.11 13.48 3.44
C LEU A 8 1.90 12.22 2.59
N LEU A 9 2.57 12.13 1.44
CA LEU A 9 2.47 10.96 0.57
C LEU A 9 3.04 9.70 1.21
N VAL A 10 4.13 9.80 1.98
CA VAL A 10 4.70 8.66 2.74
C VAL A 10 3.71 8.17 3.78
N VAL A 11 3.10 9.07 4.55
CA VAL A 11 2.09 8.71 5.56
C VAL A 11 0.86 8.10 4.91
N LEU A 12 0.39 8.68 3.80
CA LEU A 12 -0.75 8.16 3.05
C LEU A 12 -0.47 6.75 2.48
N ALA A 13 0.67 6.55 1.85
CA ALA A 13 1.07 5.24 1.32
C ALA A 13 1.21 4.20 2.44
N PHE A 14 1.74 4.60 3.60
CA PHE A 14 1.81 3.73 4.76
C PHE A 14 0.43 3.37 5.31
N GLU A 15 -0.48 4.34 5.45
CA GLU A 15 -1.85 4.13 5.93
C GLU A 15 -2.63 3.23 4.96
N MET A 16 -2.54 3.50 3.66
CA MET A 16 -3.14 2.68 2.61
C MET A 16 -2.55 1.27 2.62
N GLY A 17 -1.22 1.12 2.71
CA GLY A 17 -0.56 -0.17 2.79
C GLY A 17 -0.98 -0.98 4.01
N ALA A 18 -1.10 -0.32 5.18
CA ALA A 18 -1.60 -0.93 6.41
C ALA A 18 -3.07 -1.35 6.29
N MET A 19 -3.92 -0.52 5.68
CA MET A 19 -5.30 -0.90 5.38
C MET A 19 -5.37 -2.11 4.44
N LEU A 20 -4.57 -2.15 3.38
CA LEU A 20 -4.53 -3.29 2.44
C LEU A 20 -3.98 -4.57 3.10
N LEU A 21 -3.08 -4.44 4.07
CA LEU A 21 -2.60 -5.57 4.87
C LEU A 21 -3.64 -6.05 5.87
N TYR A 22 -4.45 -5.16 6.45
CA TYR A 22 -5.41 -5.52 7.48
C TYR A 22 -6.75 -6.00 6.92
N LEU A 23 -7.29 -5.32 5.90
CA LEU A 23 -8.60 -5.61 5.30
C LEU A 23 -8.79 -7.11 4.99
N PRO A 24 -7.93 -7.78 4.19
CA PRO A 24 -8.15 -9.16 3.76
C PRO A 24 -8.15 -10.19 4.90
N TRP A 25 -7.68 -9.80 6.09
CA TRP A 25 -7.68 -10.63 7.30
C TRP A 25 -8.73 -10.20 8.32
N SER A 26 -9.44 -9.10 8.06
CA SER A 26 -10.52 -8.61 8.90
C SER A 26 -11.84 -9.29 8.56
N GLY A 27 -12.70 -9.51 9.56
CA GLY A 27 -14.06 -10.02 9.32
C GLY A 27 -14.90 -9.08 8.43
N TYR A 28 -14.53 -7.81 8.35
CA TYR A 28 -15.13 -6.81 7.46
C TYR A 28 -14.83 -7.01 5.98
N TRP A 29 -13.93 -7.93 5.61
CA TRP A 29 -13.65 -8.34 4.22
C TRP A 29 -14.48 -9.53 3.76
N GLU A 30 -15.01 -10.31 4.70
CA GLU A 30 -15.90 -11.44 4.42
C GLU A 30 -17.37 -11.00 4.45
N GLN A 31 -17.68 -9.95 5.21
CA GLN A 31 -19.04 -9.46 5.45
C GLN A 31 -19.28 -8.08 4.82
N ASN A 32 -19.13 -8.01 3.49
CA ASN A 32 -19.20 -6.75 2.73
C ASN A 32 -20.48 -6.72 1.90
N PHE A 33 -21.04 -5.53 1.71
CA PHE A 33 -22.17 -5.31 0.80
C PHE A 33 -21.89 -5.82 -0.63
N PHE A 34 -20.64 -5.79 -1.08
CA PHE A 34 -20.25 -6.31 -2.39
C PHE A 34 -20.33 -7.84 -2.49
N LEU A 35 -19.96 -8.56 -1.43
CA LEU A 35 -20.06 -10.02 -1.40
C LEU A 35 -21.50 -10.50 -1.18
N SER A 36 -22.33 -9.70 -0.50
CA SER A 36 -23.76 -9.99 -0.38
C SER A 36 -24.51 -9.74 -1.68
N HIS A 37 -24.08 -8.76 -2.49
CA HIS A 37 -24.69 -8.48 -3.79
C HIS A 37 -24.15 -9.38 -4.92
N TYR A 38 -22.87 -9.77 -4.87
CA TYR A 38 -22.22 -10.61 -5.87
C TYR A 38 -21.57 -11.86 -5.24
N PRO A 39 -22.36 -12.90 -4.96
CA PRO A 39 -21.86 -14.13 -4.34
C PRO A 39 -20.88 -14.90 -5.24
N SER A 40 -20.87 -14.67 -6.55
CA SER A 40 -19.91 -15.28 -7.48
C SER A 40 -18.46 -14.81 -7.26
N LEU A 41 -18.26 -13.66 -6.61
CA LEU A 41 -16.93 -13.12 -6.31
C LEU A 41 -16.36 -13.64 -4.97
N MET A 42 -17.20 -14.21 -4.09
CA MET A 42 -16.78 -14.83 -2.83
C MET A 42 -15.61 -15.82 -3.00
N PRO A 43 -15.67 -16.84 -3.89
CA PRO A 43 -14.58 -17.81 -4.00
C PRO A 43 -13.25 -17.21 -4.45
N ILE A 44 -13.27 -16.05 -5.12
CA ILE A 44 -12.06 -15.34 -5.56
C ILE A 44 -11.53 -14.45 -4.43
N LEU A 45 -12.37 -13.60 -3.83
CA LEU A 45 -11.95 -12.67 -2.77
C LEU A 45 -11.63 -13.37 -1.44
N LEU A 46 -12.26 -14.50 -1.15
CA LEU A 46 -11.98 -15.30 0.04
C LEU A 46 -10.80 -16.26 -0.16
N HIS A 47 -10.27 -16.40 -1.38
CA HIS A 47 -9.16 -17.28 -1.66
C HIS A 47 -7.88 -16.80 -0.94
N PRO A 48 -7.11 -17.69 -0.29
CA PRO A 48 -5.87 -17.33 0.40
C PRO A 48 -4.86 -16.61 -0.51
N SER A 49 -4.78 -16.99 -1.78
CA SER A 49 -3.90 -16.32 -2.76
C SER A 49 -4.31 -14.88 -3.03
N PHE A 50 -5.61 -14.56 -3.04
CA PHE A 50 -6.07 -13.19 -3.27
C PHE A 50 -5.77 -12.32 -2.05
N ARG A 51 -5.99 -12.86 -0.84
CA ARG A 51 -5.59 -12.21 0.41
C ARG A 51 -4.09 -11.94 0.45
N GLY A 52 -3.28 -12.91 0.01
CA GLY A 52 -1.83 -12.77 -0.14
C GLY A 52 -1.44 -11.71 -1.17
N ALA A 53 -2.11 -11.65 -2.33
CA ALA A 53 -1.85 -10.65 -3.35
C ALA A 53 -2.15 -9.23 -2.85
N VAL A 54 -3.30 -9.02 -2.20
CA VAL A 54 -3.68 -7.72 -1.62
C VAL A 54 -2.70 -7.30 -0.52
N SER A 55 -2.31 -8.24 0.35
CA SER A 55 -1.29 -8.01 1.38
C SER A 55 0.07 -7.66 0.78
N GLY A 56 0.46 -8.34 -0.32
CA GLY A 56 1.70 -8.07 -1.05
C GLY A 56 1.73 -6.67 -1.67
N VAL A 57 0.59 -6.19 -2.21
CA VAL A 57 0.45 -4.80 -2.67
C VAL A 57 0.63 -3.83 -1.50
N GLY A 58 0.02 -4.10 -0.35
CA GLY A 58 0.20 -3.27 0.85
C GLY A 58 1.67 -3.18 1.31
N VAL A 59 2.42 -4.28 1.22
CA VAL A 59 3.87 -4.28 1.50
C VAL A 59 4.65 -3.44 0.49
N LEU A 60 4.32 -3.50 -0.80
CA LEU A 60 4.97 -2.67 -1.84
C LEU A 60 4.75 -1.18 -1.58
N ASP A 61 3.55 -0.78 -1.14
CA ASP A 61 3.24 0.61 -0.76
C ASP A 61 4.13 1.09 0.40
N ILE A 62 4.30 0.26 1.43
CA ILE A 62 5.17 0.55 2.57
C ILE A 62 6.65 0.64 2.12
N LEU A 63 7.11 -0.26 1.24
CA LEU A 63 8.47 -0.24 0.72
C LEU A 63 8.75 1.02 -0.13
N LEU A 64 7.78 1.46 -0.93
CA LEU A 64 7.83 2.72 -1.68
C LEU A 64 7.96 3.92 -0.74
N ALA A 65 7.16 3.95 0.33
CA ALA A 65 7.22 5.00 1.34
C ALA A 65 8.62 5.07 2.02
N ILE A 66 9.21 3.92 2.35
CA ILE A 66 10.56 3.82 2.92
C ILE A 66 11.63 4.26 1.90
N GLY A 67 11.54 3.80 0.65
CA GLY A 67 12.48 4.16 -0.42
C GLY A 67 12.49 5.67 -0.71
N TRP A 68 11.33 6.31 -0.60
CA TRP A 68 11.22 7.76 -0.65
C TRP A 68 11.84 8.47 0.55
N ILE A 69 11.91 7.88 1.75
CA ILE A 69 12.68 8.45 2.87
C ILE A 69 14.18 8.39 2.61
N GLY A 70 14.65 7.26 2.06
CA GLY A 70 16.07 6.97 1.86
C GLY A 70 16.72 7.72 0.70
N SER A 71 15.92 8.16 -0.28
CA SER A 71 16.36 9.00 -1.39
C SER A 71 16.72 10.41 -0.89
N ARG A 72 17.87 10.52 -0.22
CA ARG A 72 18.58 11.79 -0.07
C ARG A 72 19.10 12.16 -1.46
N PRO A 73 18.78 13.35 -1.99
CA PRO A 73 19.50 13.87 -3.14
C PRO A 73 20.98 13.86 -2.74
N GLY A 74 21.79 13.02 -3.39
CA GLY A 74 23.23 13.08 -3.23
C GLY A 74 23.69 14.50 -3.58
N PRO A 75 24.69 15.06 -2.88
CA PRO A 75 25.14 16.42 -3.12
C PRO A 75 25.41 16.58 -4.61
N ASP A 76 24.81 17.60 -5.19
CA ASP A 76 24.96 17.97 -6.59
C ASP A 76 26.43 17.83 -6.95
N ARG A 77 26.73 16.98 -7.94
CA ARG A 77 28.07 16.88 -8.49
C ARG A 77 28.38 18.25 -9.09
N VAL A 78 28.97 19.13 -8.29
CA VAL A 78 29.48 20.42 -8.73
C VAL A 78 30.51 20.08 -9.81
N PRO A 79 30.30 20.47 -11.08
CA PRO A 79 31.29 20.22 -12.10
C PRO A 79 32.54 21.03 -11.71
N HIS A 80 33.61 20.33 -11.35
CA HIS A 80 34.92 20.93 -11.23
C HIS A 80 35.34 21.33 -12.65
N GLN A 81 35.29 22.62 -12.93
CA GLN A 81 36.09 23.22 -14.01
C GLN A 81 37.55 23.29 -13.59
#